data_AF-A0A2G5C0N9-F1
#
_entry.id   AF-A0A2G5C0N9-F1
#
_cell.length_a   1.000
_cell.length_b   1.000
_cell.length_c   1.000
_cell.angle_alpha   90.00
_cell.angle_beta   90.00
_cell.angle_gamma   90.00
#
_symmetry.space_group_name_H-M   'P 1'
#
loop_
_entity.id
_entity.type
_entity.pdbx_description
1 polymer ?
#
loop_
_entity_poly.entity_id
_entity_poly.type
_entity_poly.pdbx_seq_one_letter_code
_entity_poly.pdbx_strand_id
1 'polypeptide(L)'
;MKDRISYLPNGICSHIVSFLPFEEAIKTSILSTQWRHICCSLSNLEFCQYQLQIRKNIKVSDFKDLIYDTLILHDGSDINKFVLKVIIDGANVSIHHVNAWIAFAVRHNVRSLEISEYSFDLERLPLCVFTCSTLTELRLSYIRLILPSTFIFPMVTTLEVTHVKFYSESCNIPKPITRVL
;
A
#
# COMPACT_ATOMS: atom_id res chain seq x y z
N MET A 1 -23.36 22.04 -2.40
CA MET A 1 -24.42 21.82 -1.39
C MET A 1 -23.75 21.05 -0.24
N LYS A 2 -23.83 21.53 1.01
CA LYS A 2 -23.18 20.86 2.14
C LYS A 2 -24.16 19.85 2.76
N ASP A 3 -23.82 18.57 2.71
CA ASP A 3 -24.66 17.48 3.24
C ASP A 3 -24.78 17.56 4.77
N ARG A 4 -25.86 17.01 5.34
CA ARG A 4 -26.12 16.98 6.80
C ARG A 4 -24.97 16.35 7.60
N ILE A 5 -24.20 15.47 6.95
CA ILE A 5 -23.05 14.78 7.52
C ILE A 5 -21.85 15.74 7.72
N SER A 6 -21.77 16.82 6.95
CA SER A 6 -20.70 17.84 7.07
C SER A 6 -20.82 18.75 8.31
N TYR A 7 -21.89 18.60 9.09
CA TYR A 7 -22.09 19.32 10.36
C TYR A 7 -21.62 18.53 11.58
N LEU A 8 -21.21 17.27 11.40
CA LEU A 8 -20.70 16.46 12.50
C LEU A 8 -19.31 16.94 12.93
N PRO A 9 -19.02 17.04 14.23
CA PRO A 9 -17.67 17.34 14.74
C PRO A 9 -16.64 16.33 14.25
N ASN A 10 -15.42 16.79 13.97
CA ASN A 10 -14.34 15.93 13.47
C ASN A 10 -14.06 14.70 14.35
N GLY A 11 -14.22 14.82 15.68
CA GLY A 11 -14.07 13.69 16.60
C GLY A 11 -15.10 12.58 16.38
N ILE A 12 -16.36 12.93 16.10
CA ILE A 12 -17.42 11.94 15.81
C ILE A 12 -17.17 11.30 14.45
N CYS A 13 -16.83 12.10 13.45
CA CYS A 13 -16.51 11.57 12.12
C CYS A 13 -15.28 10.64 12.16
N SER A 14 -14.24 10.98 12.91
CA SER A 14 -13.06 10.11 13.10
C SER A 14 -13.43 8.79 13.76
N HIS A 15 -14.30 8.85 14.77
CA HIS A 15 -14.82 7.65 15.41
C HIS A 15 -15.61 6.78 14.43
N ILE A 16 -16.50 7.35 13.63
CA ILE A 16 -17.26 6.62 12.61
C ILE A 16 -16.31 5.99 11.58
N VAL A 17 -15.38 6.76 11.02
CA VAL A 17 -14.42 6.28 10.01
C VAL A 17 -13.54 5.16 10.55
N SER A 18 -13.17 5.20 11.83
CA SER A 18 -12.39 4.13 12.46
C SER A 18 -13.10 2.76 12.50
N PHE A 19 -14.43 2.75 12.42
CA PHE A 19 -15.23 1.51 12.31
C PHE A 19 -15.55 1.10 10.88
N LEU A 20 -15.29 1.97 9.90
CA LEU A 20 -15.54 1.65 8.51
C LEU A 20 -14.39 0.80 7.95
N PRO A 21 -14.71 -0.21 7.11
CA PRO A 21 -13.71 -0.76 6.22
C PRO A 21 -13.07 0.37 5.39
N PHE A 22 -11.76 0.32 5.17
CA PHE A 22 -11.03 1.38 4.49
C PHE A 22 -11.61 1.72 3.10
N GLU A 23 -12.13 0.72 2.38
CA GLU A 23 -12.85 0.92 1.10
C GLU A 23 -14.06 1.87 1.22
N GLU A 24 -14.83 1.77 2.30
CA GLU A 24 -15.99 2.63 2.54
C GLU A 24 -15.56 4.01 3.04
N ALA A 25 -14.49 4.08 3.84
CA ALA A 25 -13.87 5.34 4.24
C ALA A 25 -13.43 6.15 3.00
N ILE A 26 -12.70 5.54 2.07
CA ILE A 26 -12.31 6.14 0.79
C ILE A 26 -13.52 6.64 -0.02
N LYS A 27 -14.63 5.89 -0.03
CA LYS A 27 -15.82 6.37 -0.75
C LYS A 27 -16.35 7.68 -0.13
N THR A 28 -16.36 7.77 1.19
CA THR A 28 -16.79 8.99 1.88
C THR A 28 -15.82 10.16 1.68
N SER A 29 -14.51 9.89 1.53
CA SER A 29 -13.52 10.94 1.28
C SER A 29 -13.68 11.62 -0.07
N ILE A 30 -14.11 10.89 -1.10
CA ILE A 30 -14.39 11.45 -2.43
C ILE A 30 -15.54 12.46 -2.38
N LEU A 31 -16.53 12.23 -1.51
CA LEU A 31 -17.76 13.04 -1.45
C LEU A 31 -17.61 14.30 -0.58
N SER A 32 -16.61 14.36 0.31
CA SER A 32 -16.46 15.47 1.24
C SER A 32 -15.01 15.67 1.66
N THR A 33 -14.56 16.93 1.61
CA THR A 33 -13.23 17.34 2.07
C THR A 33 -12.99 17.01 3.54
N GLN A 34 -14.02 17.07 4.38
CA GLN A 34 -13.93 16.70 5.80
C GLN A 34 -13.59 15.22 5.97
N TRP A 35 -14.30 14.35 5.25
CA TRP A 35 -14.09 12.90 5.30
C TRP A 35 -12.76 12.53 4.67
N ARG A 36 -12.30 13.30 3.66
CA ARG A 36 -10.95 13.17 3.11
C ARG A 36 -9.87 13.38 4.17
N HIS A 37 -9.93 14.47 4.94
CA HIS A 37 -8.96 14.69 6.02
C HIS A 37 -8.96 13.57 7.06
N ILE A 38 -10.14 13.03 7.38
CA ILE A 38 -10.27 11.97 8.40
C ILE A 38 -9.76 10.63 7.89
N CYS A 39 -9.98 10.30 6.62
CA CYS A 39 -9.41 9.09 6.03
C CYS A 39 -7.88 9.13 6.01
N CYS A 40 -7.29 10.33 5.98
CA CYS A 40 -5.85 10.52 5.99
C CYS A 40 -5.21 10.37 7.38
N SER A 41 -6.02 10.31 8.45
CA SER A 41 -5.54 9.97 9.80
C SER A 41 -5.76 8.49 10.15
N LEU A 42 -6.08 7.65 9.16
CA LEU A 42 -6.25 6.21 9.36
C LEU A 42 -4.89 5.53 9.41
N SER A 43 -4.65 4.77 10.47
CA SER A 43 -3.42 3.96 10.61
C SER A 43 -3.41 2.71 9.72
N ASN A 44 -4.56 2.34 9.13
CA ASN A 44 -4.66 1.23 8.20
C ASN A 44 -5.02 1.78 6.81
N LEU A 45 -4.10 1.71 5.87
CA LEU A 45 -4.27 2.17 4.49
C LEU A 45 -4.35 0.96 3.56
N GLU A 46 -5.49 0.75 2.89
CA GLU A 46 -5.72 -0.43 2.04
C GLU A 46 -6.15 -0.07 0.60
N PHE A 47 -5.18 0.05 -0.30
CA PHE A 47 -5.41 0.42 -1.69
C PHE A 47 -5.52 -0.80 -2.58
N CYS A 48 -6.73 -1.11 -3.02
CA CYS A 48 -7.01 -2.25 -3.90
C CYS A 48 -7.58 -1.78 -5.24
N GLN A 49 -6.72 -1.69 -6.26
CA GLN A 49 -7.07 -1.15 -7.58
C GLN A 49 -8.29 -1.86 -8.18
N TYR A 50 -8.26 -3.20 -8.27
CA TYR A 50 -9.35 -3.97 -8.88
C TYR A 50 -10.69 -3.79 -8.14
N GLN A 51 -10.66 -3.76 -6.81
CA GLN A 51 -11.88 -3.57 -5.99
C GLN A 51 -12.45 -2.17 -6.19
N LEU A 52 -11.60 -1.14 -6.23
CA LEU A 52 -12.02 0.24 -6.46
C LEU A 52 -12.56 0.46 -7.88
N GLN A 53 -11.96 -0.19 -8.88
CA GLN A 53 -12.45 -0.14 -10.25
C GLN A 53 -13.82 -0.82 -10.39
N ILE A 54 -13.99 -2.03 -9.86
CA ILE A 54 -15.23 -2.80 -10.06
C ILE A 54 -16.37 -2.31 -9.17
N ARG A 55 -16.10 -2.12 -7.87
CA ARG A 55 -17.17 -1.81 -6.91
C ARG A 55 -17.53 -0.33 -6.91
N LYS A 56 -16.59 0.54 -7.30
CA LYS A 56 -16.74 1.99 -7.16
C LYS A 56 -16.61 2.74 -8.49
N ASN A 57 -16.41 2.04 -9.62
CA ASN A 57 -16.33 2.60 -10.96
C ASN A 57 -15.25 3.70 -11.09
N ILE A 58 -14.16 3.57 -10.33
CA ILE A 58 -13.02 4.49 -10.33
C ILE A 58 -12.13 4.17 -11.53
N LYS A 59 -11.69 5.17 -12.31
CA LYS A 59 -10.75 4.94 -13.43
C LYS A 59 -9.34 4.65 -12.90
N VAL A 60 -8.48 4.03 -13.72
CA VAL A 60 -7.08 3.76 -13.34
C VAL A 60 -6.33 5.06 -12.97
N SER A 61 -6.54 6.14 -13.72
CA SER A 61 -5.97 7.47 -13.43
C SER A 61 -6.37 7.95 -12.04
N ASP A 62 -7.65 7.82 -11.72
CA ASP A 62 -8.24 8.32 -10.48
C ASP A 62 -7.75 7.51 -9.27
N PHE A 63 -7.37 6.24 -9.46
CA PHE A 63 -6.76 5.41 -8.41
C PHE A 63 -5.39 5.97 -7.98
N LYS A 64 -4.55 6.35 -8.95
CA LYS A 64 -3.25 6.97 -8.64
C LYS A 64 -3.43 8.28 -7.89
N ASP A 65 -4.33 9.13 -8.37
CA ASP A 65 -4.58 10.45 -7.79
C ASP A 65 -5.14 10.31 -6.37
N LEU A 66 -6.02 9.31 -6.15
CA LEU A 66 -6.53 8.98 -4.83
C LEU A 66 -5.43 8.58 -3.84
N ILE A 67 -4.50 7.72 -4.25
CA ILE A 67 -3.36 7.36 -3.40
C ILE A 67 -2.55 8.62 -3.12
N TYR A 68 -2.17 9.36 -4.16
CA TYR A 68 -1.37 10.58 -4.02
C TYR A 68 -1.98 11.59 -3.04
N ASP A 69 -3.28 11.88 -3.19
CA ASP A 69 -4.03 12.74 -2.28
C ASP A 69 -4.02 12.21 -0.85
N THR A 70 -4.23 10.89 -0.67
CA THR A 70 -4.25 10.27 0.65
C THR A 70 -2.88 10.36 1.34
N LEU A 71 -1.79 10.12 0.61
CA LEU A 71 -0.44 10.17 1.18
C LEU A 71 -0.01 11.61 1.49
N ILE A 72 -0.39 12.59 0.66
CA ILE A 72 -0.07 14.02 0.91
C ILE A 72 -0.83 14.57 2.09
N LEU A 73 -2.09 14.20 2.23
CA LEU A 73 -2.96 14.69 3.29
C LEU A 73 -2.79 13.91 4.60
N HIS A 74 -1.97 12.86 4.60
CA HIS A 74 -1.68 12.06 5.78
C HIS A 74 -1.15 12.94 6.90
N ASP A 75 -1.67 12.76 8.11
CA ASP A 75 -1.38 13.63 9.26
C ASP A 75 0.01 13.40 9.88
N GLY A 76 0.77 12.46 9.32
CA GLY A 76 2.12 12.11 9.74
C GLY A 76 2.19 11.05 10.84
N SER A 77 1.04 10.55 11.29
CA SER A 77 0.98 9.46 12.28
C SER A 77 1.62 8.16 11.77
N ASP A 78 1.77 7.19 12.69
CA ASP A 78 2.28 5.86 12.35
C ASP A 78 1.23 5.05 11.58
N ILE A 79 1.68 4.34 10.56
CA ILE A 79 0.87 3.38 9.81
C ILE A 79 1.01 2.03 10.49
N ASN A 80 -0.10 1.45 10.90
CA ASN A 80 -0.13 0.09 11.41
C ASN A 80 -0.11 -0.93 10.26
N LYS A 81 -0.96 -0.73 9.24
CA LYS A 81 -1.07 -1.64 8.10
C LYS A 81 -1.13 -0.87 6.78
N PHE A 82 -0.32 -1.27 5.82
CA PHE A 82 -0.35 -0.78 4.46
C PHE A 82 -0.57 -1.93 3.50
N VAL A 83 -1.68 -1.90 2.76
CA VAL A 83 -2.00 -2.89 1.72
C VAL A 83 -2.05 -2.19 0.37
N LEU A 84 -1.31 -2.73 -0.60
CA LEU A 84 -1.31 -2.25 -1.97
C LEU A 84 -1.53 -3.42 -2.92
N LYS A 85 -2.67 -3.43 -3.62
CA LYS A 85 -3.00 -4.39 -4.67
C LYS A 85 -3.17 -3.64 -5.98
N VAL A 86 -2.20 -3.79 -6.88
CA VAL A 86 -2.03 -2.91 -8.04
C VAL A 86 -1.57 -3.69 -9.27
N ILE A 87 -1.78 -3.11 -10.44
CA ILE A 87 -1.22 -3.52 -11.73
C ILE A 87 -0.28 -2.41 -12.17
N ILE A 88 0.99 -2.73 -12.40
CA ILE A 88 1.91 -1.79 -13.05
C ILE A 88 1.64 -1.87 -14.56
N ASP A 89 1.19 -0.76 -15.14
CA ASP A 89 0.84 -0.68 -16.57
C ASP A 89 1.79 0.23 -17.37
N GLY A 90 2.73 0.92 -16.69
CA GLY A 90 3.68 1.86 -17.28
C GLY A 90 3.06 3.19 -17.73
N ALA A 91 1.79 3.20 -18.11
CA ALA A 91 1.07 4.38 -18.59
C ALA A 91 0.52 5.24 -17.45
N ASN A 92 -0.10 4.63 -16.45
CA ASN A 92 -0.72 5.32 -15.31
C ASN A 92 0.06 5.07 -14.03
N VAL A 93 0.35 3.80 -13.76
CA VAL A 93 1.08 3.34 -12.58
C VAL A 93 2.41 2.74 -13.06
N SER A 94 3.49 3.36 -12.62
CA SER A 94 4.86 2.87 -12.88
C SER A 94 5.48 2.31 -11.60
N ILE A 95 6.55 1.54 -11.76
CA ILE A 95 7.34 1.01 -10.64
C ILE A 95 7.82 2.12 -9.68
N HIS A 96 8.10 3.32 -10.19
CA HIS A 96 8.50 4.46 -9.38
C HIS A 96 7.39 4.94 -8.43
N HIS A 97 6.13 4.90 -8.89
CA HIS A 97 4.99 5.24 -8.04
C HIS A 97 4.84 4.20 -6.92
N VAL A 98 4.86 2.92 -7.26
CA VAL A 98 4.77 1.81 -6.28
C VAL A 98 5.88 1.91 -5.24
N ASN A 99 7.12 2.13 -5.67
CA ASN A 99 8.26 2.30 -4.78
C ASN A 99 8.12 3.53 -3.87
N ALA A 100 7.60 4.64 -4.39
CA ALA A 100 7.34 5.84 -3.59
C ALA A 100 6.27 5.59 -2.52
N TRP A 101 5.19 4.89 -2.86
CA TRP A 101 4.12 4.55 -1.92
C TRP A 101 4.59 3.59 -0.83
N ILE A 102 5.41 2.60 -1.17
CA ILE A 102 6.04 1.71 -0.19
C ILE A 102 7.00 2.49 0.72
N ALA A 103 7.85 3.34 0.14
CA ALA A 103 8.79 4.15 0.92
C ALA A 103 8.07 5.11 1.88
N PHE A 104 6.92 5.66 1.46
CA PHE A 104 6.05 6.42 2.35
C PHE A 104 5.60 5.57 3.54
N ALA A 105 5.07 4.38 3.32
CA ALA A 105 4.65 3.50 4.41
C ALA A 105 5.78 3.21 5.40
N VAL A 106 6.98 2.89 4.89
CA VAL A 106 8.18 2.65 5.70
C VAL A 106 8.58 3.89 6.51
N ARG A 107 8.51 5.09 5.92
CA ARG A 107 8.81 6.35 6.60
C ARG A 107 7.84 6.65 7.76
N HIS A 108 6.62 6.13 7.66
CA HIS A 108 5.58 6.22 8.68
C HIS A 108 5.50 4.95 9.54
N ASN A 109 6.64 4.30 9.80
CA ASN A 109 6.77 3.22 10.78
C ASN A 109 5.82 2.04 10.56
N VAL A 110 5.56 1.67 9.30
CA VAL A 110 4.67 0.55 8.96
C VAL A 110 5.05 -0.72 9.73
N ARG A 111 4.02 -1.39 10.29
CA ARG A 111 4.17 -2.68 10.99
C ARG A 111 3.81 -3.86 10.09
N SER A 112 2.74 -3.74 9.33
CA SER A 112 2.30 -4.74 8.36
C SER A 112 2.28 -4.17 6.95
N LEU A 113 3.10 -4.74 6.06
CA LEU A 113 3.16 -4.36 4.66
C LEU A 113 2.69 -5.52 3.78
N GLU A 114 1.60 -5.33 3.04
CA GLU A 114 1.07 -6.30 2.08
C GLU A 114 1.12 -5.70 0.66
N ILE A 115 1.81 -6.38 -0.25
CA ILE A 115 1.95 -5.94 -1.64
C ILE A 115 1.52 -7.09 -2.56
N SER A 116 0.52 -6.82 -3.40
CA SER A 116 0.12 -7.68 -4.50
C SER A 116 0.29 -6.91 -5.81
N GLU A 117 1.15 -7.38 -6.70
CA GLU A 117 1.38 -6.73 -7.99
C GLU A 117 1.08 -7.74 -9.11
N TYR A 118 0.04 -7.49 -9.90
CA TYR A 118 -0.52 -8.54 -10.78
C TYR A 118 0.08 -8.60 -12.19
N SER A 119 0.92 -7.65 -12.61
CA SER A 119 1.62 -7.70 -13.91
C SER A 119 2.99 -8.38 -13.83
N PHE A 120 3.51 -8.63 -12.62
CA PHE A 120 4.85 -9.15 -12.34
C PHE A 120 5.98 -8.24 -12.83
N ASP A 121 5.75 -6.92 -12.86
CA ASP A 121 6.71 -5.89 -13.26
C ASP A 121 7.43 -5.24 -12.07
N LEU A 122 7.00 -5.53 -10.83
CA LEU A 122 7.73 -5.09 -9.65
C LEU A 122 8.96 -5.99 -9.42
N GLU A 123 10.09 -5.57 -9.99
CA GLU A 123 11.33 -6.37 -9.94
C GLU A 123 12.11 -6.25 -8.63
N ARG A 124 11.97 -5.12 -7.92
CA ARG A 124 12.75 -4.80 -6.72
C ARG A 124 11.89 -4.03 -5.74
N LEU A 125 12.01 -4.38 -4.46
CA LEU A 125 11.47 -3.57 -3.38
C LEU A 125 12.47 -2.45 -3.01
N PRO A 126 11.99 -1.30 -2.52
CA PRO A 126 12.85 -0.26 -1.97
C PRO A 126 13.74 -0.79 -0.85
N LEU A 127 15.02 -0.37 -0.82
CA LEU A 127 15.99 -0.81 0.20
C LEU A 127 15.54 -0.50 1.64
N CYS A 128 14.71 0.54 1.82
CA CYS A 128 14.17 0.89 3.12
C CYS A 128 13.29 -0.21 3.73
N VAL A 129 12.67 -1.08 2.92
CA VAL A 129 11.88 -2.23 3.41
C VAL A 129 12.77 -3.20 4.19
N PHE A 130 13.99 -3.46 3.72
CA PHE A 130 14.97 -4.34 4.34
C PHE A 130 15.74 -3.69 5.50
N THR A 131 15.44 -2.44 5.84
CA THR A 131 16.07 -1.75 6.99
C THR A 131 15.03 -1.21 7.96
N CYS A 132 13.73 -1.44 7.68
CA CYS A 132 12.63 -1.00 8.51
C CYS A 132 12.60 -1.80 9.82
N SER A 133 12.87 -1.13 10.94
CA SER A 133 12.85 -1.72 12.27
C SER A 133 11.46 -1.88 12.86
N THR A 134 10.43 -1.28 12.25
CA THR A 134 9.04 -1.39 12.73
C THR A 134 8.26 -2.47 12.01
N LEU A 135 8.74 -2.92 10.85
CA LEU A 135 8.08 -3.91 10.01
C LEU A 135 8.16 -5.29 10.66
N THR A 136 7.01 -5.80 11.10
CA THR A 136 6.85 -7.12 11.72
C THR A 136 6.20 -8.13 10.78
N GLU A 137 5.38 -7.66 9.83
CA GLU A 137 4.69 -8.51 8.87
C GLU A 137 4.95 -8.03 7.44
N LEU A 138 5.46 -8.93 6.59
CA LEU A 138 5.65 -8.68 5.16
C LEU A 138 4.91 -9.75 4.36
N ARG A 139 3.95 -9.34 3.54
CA ARG A 139 3.17 -10.23 2.66
C ARG A 139 3.35 -9.81 1.21
N LEU A 140 3.82 -10.72 0.38
CA LEU A 140 4.16 -10.46 -1.02
C LEU A 140 3.42 -11.44 -1.92
N SER A 141 2.67 -10.93 -2.89
CA SER A 141 1.88 -11.75 -3.81
C SER A 141 2.07 -11.36 -5.27
N TYR A 142 2.28 -12.36 -6.14
CA TYR A 142 2.40 -12.18 -7.61
C TYR A 142 3.63 -11.36 -8.06
N ILE A 143 4.70 -11.32 -7.26
CA ILE A 143 5.88 -10.47 -7.53
C ILE A 143 7.05 -11.27 -8.14
N ARG A 144 7.88 -10.64 -8.97
CA ARG A 144 9.18 -11.16 -9.42
C ARG A 144 10.31 -10.40 -8.73
N LEU A 145 10.88 -10.95 -7.67
CA LEU A 145 11.82 -10.21 -6.83
C LEU A 145 13.28 -10.57 -7.11
N ILE A 146 14.06 -9.58 -7.51
CA ILE A 146 15.53 -9.61 -7.44
C ILE A 146 15.92 -9.21 -6.02
N LEU A 147 16.48 -10.16 -5.27
CA LEU A 147 16.93 -9.90 -3.92
C LEU A 147 18.34 -9.32 -3.94
N PRO A 148 18.64 -8.32 -3.08
CA PRO A 148 20.01 -7.88 -2.89
C PRO A 148 20.87 -9.06 -2.41
N SER A 149 22.15 -9.05 -2.77
CA SER A 149 23.14 -10.04 -2.29
C SER A 149 23.17 -10.23 -0.76
N THR A 150 22.84 -9.19 0.01
CA THR A 150 22.58 -9.28 1.44
C THR A 150 21.37 -8.43 1.81
N PHE A 151 20.43 -9.00 2.56
CA PHE A 151 19.31 -8.28 3.13
C PHE A 151 19.01 -8.83 4.52
N ILE A 152 18.54 -7.97 5.41
CA ILE A 152 18.13 -8.32 6.76
C ILE A 152 16.68 -7.87 6.90
N PHE A 153 15.88 -8.61 7.64
CA PHE A 153 14.62 -8.09 8.13
C PHE A 153 14.74 -8.05 9.65
N PRO A 154 15.07 -6.88 10.23
CA PRO A 154 15.49 -6.82 11.63
C PRO A 154 14.39 -7.27 12.58
N MET A 155 13.12 -7.00 12.26
CA MET A 155 11.97 -7.27 13.14
C MET A 155 10.84 -8.08 12.49
N VAL A 156 10.99 -8.55 11.24
CA VAL A 156 9.93 -9.31 10.57
C VAL A 156 9.79 -10.69 11.22
N THR A 157 8.63 -10.91 11.83
CA THR A 157 8.24 -12.21 12.42
C THR A 157 7.39 -13.02 11.46
N THR A 158 6.69 -12.36 10.55
CA THR A 158 5.77 -12.99 9.60
C THR A 158 6.17 -12.61 8.19
N LEU A 159 6.61 -13.58 7.40
CA LEU A 159 6.87 -13.43 5.98
C LEU A 159 5.95 -14.38 5.21
N GLU A 160 5.01 -13.83 4.45
CA GLU A 160 4.13 -14.61 3.58
C GLU A 160 4.42 -14.29 2.12
N VAL A 161 4.60 -15.32 1.32
CA VAL A 161 5.04 -15.18 -0.06
C VAL A 161 4.20 -16.11 -0.94
N THR A 162 3.37 -15.53 -1.79
CA THR A 162 2.39 -16.27 -2.61
C THR A 162 2.61 -15.94 -4.10
N HIS A 163 2.85 -16.95 -4.94
CA HIS A 163 3.15 -16.74 -6.36
C HIS A 163 4.34 -15.79 -6.64
N VAL A 164 5.36 -15.78 -5.78
CA VAL A 164 6.57 -14.95 -5.97
C VAL A 164 7.68 -15.77 -6.61
N LYS A 165 8.42 -15.16 -7.54
CA LYS A 165 9.65 -15.73 -8.12
C LYS A 165 10.86 -14.93 -7.66
N PHE A 166 11.83 -15.60 -7.05
CA PHE A 166 13.09 -14.99 -6.63
C PHE A 166 14.18 -15.16 -7.68
N TYR A 167 14.95 -14.10 -7.89
CA TYR A 167 16.10 -14.07 -8.79
C TYR A 167 17.32 -13.56 -8.02
N SER A 168 18.48 -14.19 -8.24
CA SER A 168 19.75 -13.71 -7.70
C SER A 168 20.34 -12.63 -8.61
N GLU A 169 20.90 -11.56 -8.04
CA GLU A 169 21.67 -10.54 -8.79
C GLU A 169 22.82 -11.14 -9.63
N SER A 170 23.33 -12.31 -9.24
CA SER A 170 24.50 -12.97 -9.81
C SER A 170 24.21 -13.99 -10.94
N CYS A 171 23.00 -14.07 -11.48
CA CYS A 171 22.73 -14.97 -12.62
C CYS A 171 21.92 -14.27 -13.72
N ASN A 172 22.58 -14.02 -14.86
CA ASN A 172 21.96 -13.75 -16.17
C ASN A 172 21.14 -14.94 -16.72
N ILE A 173 20.80 -15.91 -15.86
CA ILE A 173 19.89 -17.01 -16.17
C ILE A 173 18.99 -17.19 -14.93
N PRO A 174 17.69 -16.90 -15.03
CA PRO A 174 16.78 -17.02 -13.91
C PRO A 174 16.64 -18.48 -13.47
N LYS A 175 17.19 -18.83 -12.30
CA LYS A 175 16.87 -20.07 -11.59
C LYS A 175 15.96 -19.74 -10.41
N PRO A 176 14.72 -20.27 -10.34
CA PRO A 176 13.85 -20.02 -9.21
C PRO A 176 14.45 -20.65 -7.96
N ILE A 177 14.74 -19.83 -6.95
CA ILE A 177 15.14 -20.31 -5.62
C ILE A 177 13.85 -20.58 -4.85
N THR A 178 13.45 -21.84 -4.77
CA THR A 178 12.40 -22.30 -3.86
C THR A 178 13.02 -22.51 -2.48
N ARG A 179 13.03 -21.46 -1.65
CA ARG A 179 13.19 -21.62 -0.21
C ARG A 179 11.99 -20.96 0.46
N VAL A 180 11.04 -21.80 0.85
CA VAL A 180 9.97 -21.47 1.78
C VAL A 180 10.59 -21.57 3.19
N LEU A 181 10.53 -20.48 3.95
CA LEU A 181 10.64 -20.51 5.40
C LEU A 181 9.24 -20.63 5.98
#